data_AF-A0A7J8H398-F1
#
_entry.id   AF-A0A7J8H398-F1
#
_cell.length_a   1.000
_cell.length_b   1.000
_cell.length_c   1.000
_cell.angle_alpha   90.00
_cell.angle_beta   90.00
_cell.angle_gamma   90.00
#
_symmetry.space_group_name_H-M   'P 1'
#
loop_
_entity.id
_entity.type
_entity.pdbx_description
1 polymer ?
#
loop_
_entity_poly.entity_id
_entity_poly.type
_entity_poly.pdbx_seq_one_letter_code
_entity_poly.pdbx_strand_id
1 'polypeptide(L)'
;MDIAVNFSQGGLLSPHLHNVCAEAVDAIYTRQEDVWFWLQQGVDSSMFKALPKDTEQALLPHCRQVEDLGKPCVCHYGLSLAWYPCMLKYCHSHDRPAPYKCGIRSCQKSYGFNFYVPQRQLCLWDEDP
;
A
#
# COMPACT_ATOMS: atom_id res chain seq x y z
N MET A 1 3.76 -4.89 -4.21
CA MET A 1 4.67 -4.35 -3.17
C MET A 1 5.95 -5.11 -3.37
N ASP A 2 6.95 -4.44 -3.92
CA ASP A 2 8.04 -5.12 -4.66
C ASP A 2 9.41 -4.85 -4.03
N ILE A 3 9.43 -4.07 -2.94
CA ILE A 3 10.62 -3.71 -2.19
C ILE A 3 10.38 -4.05 -0.73
N ALA A 4 11.32 -4.77 -0.13
CA ALA A 4 11.38 -4.95 1.31
C ALA A 4 12.18 -3.80 1.94
N VAL A 5 11.66 -3.27 3.02
CA VAL A 5 12.34 -2.30 3.87
C VAL A 5 12.65 -2.98 5.19
N ASN A 6 13.87 -2.79 5.67
CA ASN A 6 14.28 -3.30 6.97
C ASN A 6 13.52 -2.55 8.07
N PHE A 7 12.67 -3.26 8.82
CA PHE A 7 11.82 -2.65 9.86
C PHE A 7 12.62 -1.97 10.97
N SER A 8 13.81 -2.48 11.31
CA SER A 8 14.70 -1.86 12.31
C SER A 8 15.08 -0.41 11.99
N GLN A 9 14.98 -0.01 10.72
CA GLN A 9 15.22 1.35 10.24
C GLN A 9 13.94 2.06 9.77
N GLY A 10 12.77 1.42 9.86
CA GLY A 10 11.49 1.97 9.40
C GLY A 10 11.08 3.26 10.10
N GLY A 11 11.57 3.52 11.32
CA GLY A 11 11.36 4.79 12.03
C GLY A 11 11.90 6.03 11.29
N LEU A 12 12.86 5.86 10.37
CA LEU A 12 13.39 6.93 9.53
C LEU A 12 12.43 7.32 8.40
N LEU A 13 11.50 6.45 8.02
CA LEU A 13 10.43 6.77 7.06
C LEU A 13 9.26 7.47 7.74
N SER A 14 8.87 6.98 8.91
CA SER A 14 7.84 7.60 9.73
C SER A 14 7.96 7.10 11.17
N PRO A 15 7.87 7.99 12.18
CA PRO A 15 7.89 7.60 13.58
C PRO A 15 6.68 6.73 13.96
N HIS A 16 5.61 6.72 13.16
CA HIS A 16 4.40 5.95 13.44
C HIS A 16 4.51 4.49 13.00
N LEU A 17 5.46 4.15 12.13
CA LEU A 17 5.61 2.78 11.63
C LEU A 17 5.93 1.79 12.75
N HIS A 18 6.70 2.20 13.76
CA HIS A 18 7.02 1.33 14.89
C HIS A 18 5.76 0.89 15.66
N ASN A 19 4.81 1.82 15.87
CA ASN A 19 3.59 1.53 16.60
C ASN A 19 2.59 0.70 15.78
N VAL A 20 2.50 0.96 14.46
CA VAL A 20 1.52 0.31 13.58
C VAL A 20 1.99 -1.06 13.10
N CYS A 21 3.29 -1.23 12.87
CA CYS A 21 3.87 -2.45 12.31
C CYS A 21 4.75 -3.20 13.31
N ALA A 22 4.51 -3.06 14.62
CA ALA A 22 5.33 -3.67 15.68
C ALA A 22 5.50 -5.19 15.54
N GLU A 23 4.49 -5.88 15.00
CA GLU A 23 4.49 -7.33 14.77
C GLU A 23 5.33 -7.74 13.55
N ALA A 24 5.61 -6.81 12.62
CA ALA A 24 6.37 -7.05 11.40
C ALA A 24 7.89 -6.92 11.66
N VAL A 25 8.43 -7.83 12.47
CA VAL A 25 9.83 -7.81 12.92
C VAL A 25 10.82 -8.02 11.78
N ASP A 26 10.45 -8.85 10.79
CA ASP A 26 11.37 -9.27 9.73
C ASP A 26 11.50 -8.25 8.59
N ALA A 27 10.37 -7.78 8.04
CA ALA A 27 10.35 -6.83 6.94
C ALA A 27 8.98 -6.14 6.80
N ILE A 28 9.00 -4.92 6.27
CA ILE A 28 7.81 -4.24 5.74
C ILE A 28 7.97 -4.08 4.24
N TYR A 29 6.87 -4.07 3.50
CA TYR A 29 6.91 -4.02 2.04
C TYR A 29 6.34 -2.71 1.49
N THR A 30 6.95 -2.23 0.41
CA THR A 30 6.57 -0.97 -0.24
C THR A 30 6.63 -1.10 -1.77
N ARG A 31 6.08 -0.13 -2.49
CA ARG A 31 6.15 -0.07 -3.96
C ARG A 31 7.39 0.68 -4.40
N GLN A 32 7.88 0.36 -5.59
CA GLN A 32 9.04 1.03 -6.18
C GLN A 32 8.85 2.55 -6.31
N GLU A 33 7.64 2.98 -6.68
CA GLU A 33 7.29 4.40 -6.80
C GLU A 33 7.40 5.17 -5.47
N ASP A 34 7.02 4.54 -4.35
CA ASP A 34 7.10 5.16 -3.03
C ASP A 34 8.57 5.31 -2.58
N VAL A 35 9.44 4.38 -2.98
CA VAL A 35 10.88 4.46 -2.72
C VAL A 35 11.53 5.62 -3.47
N TRP A 36 11.18 5.84 -4.74
CA TRP A 36 11.68 6.99 -5.48
C TRP A 36 11.35 8.32 -4.78
N PHE A 37 10.13 8.43 -4.24
CA PHE A 37 9.73 9.59 -3.47
C PHE A 37 10.59 9.78 -2.20
N TRP A 38 10.81 8.71 -1.42
CA TRP A 38 11.64 8.81 -0.21
C TRP A 38 13.11 9.12 -0.49
N LEU A 39 13.68 8.54 -1.55
CA LEU A 39 15.05 8.86 -1.98
C LEU A 39 15.20 10.36 -2.30
N GLN A 40 14.20 10.96 -2.95
CA GLN A 40 14.19 12.41 -3.22
C GLN A 40 14.09 13.26 -1.94
N GLN A 41 13.49 12.72 -0.88
CA GLN A 41 13.40 13.36 0.43
C GLN A 41 14.66 13.15 1.30
N GLY A 42 15.71 12.51 0.77
CA GLY A 42 17.02 12.34 1.45
C GLY A 42 17.15 11.07 2.29
N VAL A 43 16.25 10.11 2.11
CA VAL A 43 16.30 8.80 2.76
C VAL A 43 17.40 7.93 2.12
N ASP A 44 18.22 7.25 2.92
CA ASP A 44 19.33 6.45 2.39
C ASP A 44 18.83 5.23 1.60
N SER A 45 19.47 4.97 0.46
CA SER A 45 19.15 3.86 -0.43
C SER A 45 19.45 2.48 0.17
N SER A 46 20.39 2.42 1.12
CA SER A 46 20.75 1.18 1.84
C SER A 46 19.60 0.56 2.63
N MET A 47 18.57 1.35 2.95
CA MET A 47 17.38 0.91 3.70
C MET A 47 16.40 0.11 2.85
N PHE A 48 16.49 0.25 1.53
CA PHE A 48 15.61 -0.41 0.58
C PHE A 48 16.32 -1.61 0.00
N LYS A 49 15.80 -2.81 0.30
CA LYS A 49 16.21 -4.02 -0.37
C LYS A 49 15.15 -4.35 -1.40
N ALA A 50 15.49 -4.16 -2.67
CA ALA A 50 14.67 -4.75 -3.74
C ALA A 50 14.52 -6.22 -3.41
N LEU A 51 13.27 -6.68 -3.23
CA LEU A 51 13.06 -8.11 -3.18
C LEU A 51 13.62 -8.65 -4.49
N PRO A 52 14.38 -9.75 -4.49
CA PRO A 52 14.64 -10.43 -5.73
C PRO A 52 13.27 -10.63 -6.36
N LYS A 53 13.04 -9.99 -7.52
CA LYS A 53 12.07 -10.47 -8.50
C LYS A 53 12.61 -11.81 -8.95
N ASP A 54 12.70 -12.76 -8.04
CA ASP A 54 12.95 -14.12 -8.42
C ASP A 54 11.75 -14.44 -9.27
N THR A 55 12.03 -14.89 -10.47
CA THR A 55 11.07 -15.31 -11.48
C THR A 55 9.98 -16.22 -10.87
N GLU A 56 10.26 -16.83 -9.71
CA GLU A 56 9.33 -17.53 -8.82
C GLU A 56 8.15 -16.68 -8.29
N GLN A 57 8.30 -15.42 -7.87
CA GLN A 57 7.16 -14.61 -7.37
C GLN A 57 6.13 -14.28 -8.45
N ALA A 58 6.55 -14.21 -9.72
CA ALA A 58 5.64 -14.08 -10.86
C ALA A 58 4.98 -15.42 -11.25
N LEU A 59 5.53 -16.54 -10.78
CA LEU A 59 5.02 -17.90 -10.97
C LEU A 59 4.23 -18.42 -9.77
N LEU A 60 4.33 -17.75 -8.61
CA LEU A 60 3.62 -18.15 -7.40
C LEU A 60 2.12 -17.91 -7.59
N PRO A 61 1.28 -18.92 -7.31
CA PRO A 61 -0.17 -18.75 -7.34
C PRO A 61 -0.63 -17.77 -6.28
N HIS A 62 -1.79 -17.15 -6.52
CA HIS A 62 -2.49 -16.38 -5.50
C HIS A 62 -2.86 -17.26 -4.31
N CYS A 63 -2.79 -16.73 -3.08
CA CYS A 63 -3.07 -17.51 -1.88
C CYS A 63 -4.47 -18.15 -1.90
N ARG A 64 -5.47 -17.51 -2.54
CA ARG A 64 -6.80 -18.06 -2.81
C ARG A 64 -6.82 -19.35 -3.62
N GLN A 65 -5.82 -19.58 -4.46
CA GLN A 65 -5.72 -20.76 -5.33
C GLN A 65 -4.90 -21.90 -4.69
N VAL A 66 -4.33 -21.67 -3.51
CA VAL A 66 -3.48 -22.63 -2.82
C VAL A 66 -4.29 -23.31 -1.72
N GLU A 67 -4.47 -24.62 -1.80
CA GLU A 67 -5.17 -25.36 -0.72
C GLU A 67 -4.26 -25.56 0.50
N ASP A 68 -2.97 -25.79 0.25
CA ASP A 68 -1.96 -26.08 1.28
C ASP A 68 -1.60 -24.82 2.09
N LEU A 69 -1.84 -24.88 3.40
CA LEU A 69 -1.59 -23.79 4.35
C LEU A 69 -0.10 -23.43 4.49
N GLY A 70 0.80 -24.38 4.21
CA GLY A 70 2.25 -24.23 4.39
C GLY A 70 2.99 -23.70 3.16
N LYS A 71 2.33 -23.54 2.01
CA LYS A 71 2.99 -23.11 0.78
C LYS A 71 3.12 -21.59 0.68
N PRO A 72 4.20 -21.10 0.06
CA PRO A 72 4.34 -19.69 -0.26
C PRO A 72 3.36 -19.30 -1.37
N CYS A 73 2.85 -18.07 -1.31
CA CYS A 73 1.88 -17.57 -2.27
C CYS A 73 1.87 -16.02 -2.29
N VAL A 74 1.13 -15.45 -3.26
CA VAL A 74 0.92 -14.00 -3.35
C VAL A 74 -0.44 -13.64 -2.76
N CYS A 75 -0.43 -12.84 -1.71
CA CYS A 75 -1.62 -12.35 -1.02
C CYS A 75 -2.08 -11.03 -1.66
N HIS A 76 -3.38 -10.87 -1.88
CA HIS A 76 -3.97 -9.62 -2.35
C HIS A 76 -4.68 -8.90 -1.18
N TYR A 77 -4.47 -7.59 -1.10
CA TYR A 77 -5.18 -6.71 -0.17
C TYR A 77 -5.81 -5.55 -0.93
N GLY A 78 -7.14 -5.51 -0.93
CA GLY A 78 -7.95 -4.42 -1.47
C GLY A 78 -8.37 -3.45 -0.38
N LEU A 79 -7.98 -2.18 -0.49
CA LEU A 79 -8.42 -1.11 0.40
C LEU A 79 -9.29 -0.11 -0.35
N SER A 80 -10.54 0.06 0.07
CA SER A 80 -11.44 1.08 -0.48
C SER A 80 -11.71 2.17 0.54
N LEU A 81 -11.17 3.36 0.29
CA LEU A 81 -11.46 4.55 1.08
C LEU A 81 -12.76 5.19 0.56
N ALA A 82 -13.83 4.99 1.33
CA ALA A 82 -15.04 5.77 1.16
C ALA A 82 -14.79 7.23 1.52
N TRP A 83 -15.50 8.14 0.85
CA TRP A 83 -15.47 9.59 1.12
C TRP A 83 -14.15 10.32 0.86
N TYR A 84 -13.32 9.83 -0.07
CA TYR A 84 -12.09 10.50 -0.49
C TYR A 84 -12.37 11.83 -1.22
N PRO A 85 -11.79 12.97 -0.78
CA PRO A 85 -12.00 14.26 -1.41
C PRO A 85 -11.35 14.28 -2.80
N CYS A 86 -12.17 14.20 -3.85
CA CYS A 86 -11.68 14.03 -5.23
C CYS A 86 -11.79 15.31 -6.08
N MET A 87 -12.71 16.22 -5.74
CA MET A 87 -12.95 17.42 -6.54
C MET A 87 -13.58 18.53 -5.71
N LEU A 88 -13.26 19.78 -6.05
CA LEU A 88 -13.90 20.95 -5.46
C LEU A 88 -15.24 21.24 -6.17
N LYS A 89 -16.29 21.53 -5.40
CA LYS A 89 -17.58 21.98 -5.93
C LYS A 89 -17.60 23.50 -6.05
N TYR A 90 -17.98 23.97 -7.24
CA TYR A 90 -18.21 25.38 -7.53
C TYR A 90 -19.70 25.63 -7.69
N CYS A 91 -20.22 26.58 -6.92
CA CYS A 91 -21.61 27.01 -6.99
C CYS A 91 -21.71 28.34 -7.70
N HIS A 92 -22.86 28.59 -8.31
CA HIS A 92 -23.21 29.88 -8.90
C HIS A 92 -24.27 30.54 -8.02
N SER A 93 -24.18 31.85 -7.85
CA SER A 93 -25.20 32.64 -7.16
C SER A 93 -25.62 33.77 -8.09
N HIS A 94 -26.89 34.16 -8.03
CA HIS A 94 -27.38 35.32 -8.74
C HIS A 94 -26.62 36.61 -8.33
N ASP A 95 -26.17 36.69 -7.08
CA ASP A 95 -25.43 37.85 -6.54
C ASP A 95 -23.94 37.85 -6.93
N ARG A 96 -23.40 36.76 -7.47
CA ARG A 96 -21.99 36.66 -7.88
C ARG A 96 -21.88 36.09 -9.29
N PRO A 97 -21.45 36.90 -10.27
CA PRO A 97 -21.31 36.44 -11.66
C PRO A 97 -20.21 35.39 -11.84
N ALA A 98 -19.23 35.32 -10.92
CA ALA A 98 -18.18 34.32 -10.95
C ALA A 98 -18.52 33.11 -10.04
N PRO A 99 -18.26 31.86 -10.50
CA PRO A 99 -18.41 30.67 -9.66
C PRO A 99 -17.55 30.76 -8.41
N TYR A 100 -18.13 30.39 -7.26
CA TYR A 100 -17.44 30.39 -5.97
C TYR A 100 -17.32 28.98 -5.39
N LYS A 101 -16.25 28.75 -4.62
CA LYS A 101 -15.98 27.49 -3.94
C LYS A 101 -17.04 27.26 -2.86
N CYS A 102 -17.85 26.21 -2.96
CA CYS A 102 -18.94 25.96 -2.03
C CYS A 102 -18.87 24.60 -1.32
N GLY A 103 -17.97 23.71 -1.74
CA GLY A 103 -17.79 22.45 -1.03
C GLY A 103 -16.79 21.52 -1.69
N ILE A 104 -16.73 20.30 -1.17
CA ILE A 104 -15.88 19.22 -1.66
C ILE A 104 -16.79 18.07 -2.11
N ARG A 105 -16.50 17.48 -3.26
CA ARG A 105 -17.07 16.21 -3.71
C ARG A 105 -16.25 15.10 -3.12
N SER A 106 -16.92 14.21 -2.42
CA SER A 106 -16.35 12.96 -1.94
C SER A 106 -16.62 11.87 -2.98
N CYS A 107 -15.58 11.10 -3.28
CA CYS A 107 -15.62 9.92 -4.14
C CYS A 107 -15.20 8.68 -3.33
N GLN A 108 -15.30 7.50 -3.92
CA GLN A 108 -14.60 6.32 -3.45
C GLN A 108 -13.25 6.22 -4.15
N LYS A 109 -12.19 5.86 -3.42
CA LYS A 109 -10.87 5.56 -3.99
C LYS A 109 -10.41 4.20 -3.52
N SER A 110 -10.14 3.30 -4.47
CA SER A 110 -9.71 1.94 -4.19
C SER A 110 -8.25 1.75 -4.53
N TYR A 111 -7.56 0.96 -3.70
CA TYR A 111 -6.16 0.60 -3.81
C TYR A 111 -6.07 -0.93 -3.78
N GLY A 112 -5.23 -1.51 -4.63
CA GLY A 112 -4.93 -2.93 -4.63
C GLY A 112 -3.45 -3.14 -4.36
N PHE A 113 -3.14 -4.03 -3.42
CA PHE A 113 -1.77 -4.36 -3.04
C PHE A 113 -1.56 -5.86 -3.15
N ASN A 114 -0.51 -6.28 -3.86
CA ASN A 114 -0.05 -7.67 -3.88
C ASN A 114 1.26 -7.76 -3.10
N PHE A 115 1.38 -8.76 -2.22
CA PHE A 115 2.59 -9.00 -1.45
C PHE A 115 2.84 -10.50 -1.26
N TYR A 116 4.11 -10.86 -1.10
CA TYR A 116 4.53 -12.23 -0.87
C TYR A 116 4.29 -12.64 0.58
N VAL A 117 3.78 -13.86 0.78
CA VAL A 117 3.75 -14.51 2.10
C VAL A 117 4.46 -15.87 2.04
N PRO A 118 5.27 -16.23 3.06
CA PRO A 118 5.98 -17.50 3.08
C PRO A 118 5.06 -18.69 3.33
N GLN A 119 3.90 -18.46 3.96
CA GLN A 119 2.88 -19.47 4.25
C GLN A 119 1.49 -18.88 4.03
N ARG A 120 0.60 -19.61 3.37
CA ARG A 120 -0.78 -19.17 3.10
C ARG A 120 -1.54 -18.74 4.36
N GLN A 121 -1.35 -19.42 5.48
CA GLN A 121 -2.01 -19.08 6.74
C GLN A 121 -1.69 -17.67 7.29
N LEU A 122 -0.63 -17.02 6.78
CA LEU A 122 -0.27 -15.65 7.15
C LEU A 122 -0.98 -14.59 6.28
N CYS A 123 -1.64 -15.00 5.20
CA CYS A 123 -2.47 -14.11 4.38
C CYS A 123 -3.86 -13.99 4.99
N LEU A 124 -4.04 -13.03 5.88
CA LEU A 124 -5.30 -12.79 6.60
C LEU A 124 -6.39 -12.11 5.73
N TRP A 125 -6.02 -11.62 4.54
CA TRP A 125 -6.82 -10.65 3.79
C TRP A 125 -7.25 -11.11 2.39
N ASP A 126 -6.92 -12.33 1.97
CA ASP A 126 -7.37 -12.89 0.66
C ASP A 126 -8.85 -13.37 0.69
N GLU A 127 -9.52 -13.22 1.83
CA GLU A 127 -10.85 -13.75 2.14
C GLU A 127 -11.97 -12.70 1.97
N ASP A 128 -11.98 -11.96 0.86
CA ASP A 128 -13.16 -11.16 0.49
C ASP A 128 -13.53 -11.33 -1.00
N PRO A 129 -14.84 -11.44 -1.33
CA PRO A 129 -15.38 -11.92 -2.60
C PRO A 129 -15.17 -11.03 -3.84
#